data_AF-A0A251X2H0-F1
#
_entry.id   AF-A0A251X2H0-F1
#
_cell.length_a   1.000
_cell.length_b   1.000
_cell.length_c   1.000
_cell.angle_alpha   90.00
_cell.angle_beta   90.00
_cell.angle_gamma   90.00
#
_symmetry.space_group_name_H-M   'P 1'
#
loop_
_entity.id
_entity.type
_entity.pdbx_description
1 polymer ?
#
loop_
_entity_poly.entity_id
_entity_poly.type
_entity_poly.pdbx_seq_one_letter_code
_entity_poly.pdbx_strand_id
1 'polypeptide(L)'
;MPIKLPENLPAYNVLSNEGVMVMSDERAARQDIRPLRFGLLNLMPKKIQTENQFARLLGATPLQIELSLIRMTEHETKNTAAEHMAEFYRPFADVVATGEKFDGLIITGAPIEHLDFDQVTYWDELQQVFEWTKTHVHSTFGVCWGGMAMIYYLHGVKKHLLENKAFGCIRHTNCAASSPYLRGFSDDLVMPVSRWTEMDRAGIETNGSLEILLDSTETGPALVQDNENRALYIFNHFEYDSGTLKEEYDRDVAEGKPINVPVNYYPDDNPANPPQNRWRSHAHLLYGNWINEIYQSTPYNLNDIGL
;
A
#
# COMPACT_ATOMS: atom_id res chain seq x y z
N MET A 1 2.74 18.59 6.87
CA MET A 1 1.93 19.49 7.74
C MET A 1 1.46 20.67 6.90
N PRO A 2 0.16 21.01 6.95
CA PRO A 2 -0.39 22.11 6.15
C PRO A 2 0.15 23.47 6.59
N ILE A 3 0.27 24.40 5.66
CA ILE A 3 0.58 25.80 5.99
C ILE A 3 -0.71 26.54 6.33
N LYS A 4 -0.70 27.27 7.44
CA LYS A 4 -1.81 28.13 7.83
C LYS A 4 -1.76 29.42 7.01
N LEU A 5 -2.79 29.66 6.20
CA LEU A 5 -2.93 30.88 5.39
C LEU A 5 -4.36 31.42 5.52
N PRO A 6 -4.54 32.75 5.60
CA PRO A 6 -5.86 33.37 5.50
C PRO A 6 -6.54 32.99 4.18
N GLU A 7 -7.82 32.61 4.21
CA GLU A 7 -8.56 32.19 3.00
C GLU A 7 -8.68 33.32 1.96
N ASN A 8 -8.64 34.57 2.42
CA ASN A 8 -8.67 35.75 1.54
C ASN A 8 -7.30 36.10 0.94
N LEU A 9 -6.24 35.35 1.24
CA LEU A 9 -4.94 35.53 0.62
C LEU A 9 -4.94 34.90 -0.78
N PRO A 10 -4.57 35.61 -1.86
CA PRO A 10 -4.56 35.05 -3.22
C PRO A 10 -3.75 33.75 -3.36
N ALA A 11 -2.68 33.61 -2.56
CA ALA A 11 -1.86 32.40 -2.52
C ALA A 11 -2.62 31.15 -2.03
N TYR A 12 -3.70 31.31 -1.26
CA TYR A 12 -4.50 30.18 -0.76
C TYR A 12 -5.03 29.34 -1.92
N ASN A 13 -5.71 29.98 -2.88
CA ASN A 13 -6.30 29.28 -4.03
C ASN A 13 -5.24 28.74 -4.99
N VAL A 14 -4.17 29.50 -5.24
CA VAL A 14 -3.06 29.05 -6.11
C VAL A 14 -2.44 27.78 -5.55
N LEU A 15 -2.03 27.81 -4.29
CA LEU A 15 -1.40 26.67 -3.61
C LEU A 15 -2.37 25.49 -3.51
N SER A 16 -3.64 25.72 -3.17
CA SER A 16 -4.65 24.65 -3.12
C SER A 16 -4.83 23.96 -4.47
N ASN A 17 -4.82 24.70 -5.58
CA ASN A 17 -4.96 24.14 -6.93
C ASN A 17 -3.70 23.40 -7.40
N GLU A 18 -2.53 23.78 -6.88
CA GLU A 18 -1.26 23.07 -7.08
C GLU A 18 -1.12 21.85 -6.15
N GLY A 19 -2.15 21.54 -5.35
CA GLY A 19 -2.14 20.43 -4.39
C GLY A 19 -1.37 20.74 -3.10
N VAL A 20 -0.89 21.96 -2.89
CA VAL A 20 -0.27 22.37 -1.63
C VAL A 20 -1.36 22.55 -0.57
N MET A 21 -1.22 21.86 0.56
CA MET A 21 -2.23 21.91 1.62
C MET A 21 -2.15 23.23 2.38
N VAL A 22 -3.19 24.03 2.17
CA VAL A 22 -3.44 25.26 2.91
C VAL A 22 -4.57 25.04 3.90
N MET A 23 -4.42 25.59 5.09
CA MET A 23 -5.42 25.48 6.17
C MET A 23 -5.84 26.87 6.62
N SER A 24 -7.14 27.06 6.82
CA SER A 24 -7.70 28.30 7.33
C SER A 24 -7.53 28.43 8.84
N ASP A 25 -7.69 29.66 9.34
CA ASP A 25 -7.49 29.99 10.75
C ASP A 25 -8.43 29.22 11.69
N GLU A 26 -9.67 29.00 11.26
CA GLU A 26 -10.69 28.28 12.04
C GLU A 26 -10.37 26.78 12.15
N ARG A 27 -9.90 26.15 11.07
CA ARG A 27 -9.57 24.72 11.04
C ARG A 27 -8.31 24.42 11.85
N ALA A 28 -7.32 25.31 11.81
CA ALA A 28 -6.09 25.17 12.59
C ALA A 28 -6.35 25.26 14.11
N ALA A 29 -7.33 26.05 14.55
CA ALA A 29 -7.65 26.23 15.96
C ALA A 29 -8.38 25.02 16.60
N ARG A 30 -8.84 24.06 15.80
CA ARG A 30 -9.60 22.88 16.24
C ARG A 30 -8.81 21.56 16.19
N GLN A 31 -7.51 21.60 15.83
CA GLN A 31 -6.72 20.38 15.74
C GLN A 31 -6.30 19.88 17.12
N ASP A 32 -7.07 18.94 17.65
CA ASP A 32 -6.58 18.05 18.71
C ASP A 32 -5.75 16.93 18.08
N ILE A 33 -4.48 16.84 18.49
CA ILE A 33 -3.53 15.84 17.97
C ILE A 33 -3.55 14.62 18.90
N ARG A 34 -3.76 13.43 18.34
CA ARG A 34 -3.57 12.15 19.02
C ARG A 34 -2.65 11.23 18.21
N PRO A 35 -2.03 10.21 18.84
CA PRO A 35 -1.38 9.13 18.11
C PRO A 35 -2.34 8.49 17.12
N LEU A 36 -1.84 8.17 15.93
CA LEU A 36 -2.59 7.45 14.91
C LEU A 36 -2.35 5.95 15.08
N ARG A 37 -3.42 5.16 15.00
CA ARG A 37 -3.39 3.70 15.14
C ARG A 37 -3.39 3.05 13.77
N PHE A 38 -2.30 2.35 13.45
CA PHE A 38 -2.14 1.61 12.21
C PHE A 38 -2.12 0.10 12.46
N GLY A 39 -2.83 -0.64 11.63
CA GLY A 39 -2.71 -2.09 11.55
C GLY A 39 -1.83 -2.51 10.36
N LEU A 40 -1.08 -3.60 10.51
CA LEU A 40 -0.43 -4.31 9.42
C LEU A 40 -0.92 -5.76 9.39
N LEU A 41 -1.83 -6.07 8.47
CA LEU A 41 -2.20 -7.44 8.15
C LEU A 41 -1.13 -8.03 7.24
N ASN A 42 -0.15 -8.70 7.85
CA ASN A 42 1.02 -9.21 7.15
C ASN A 42 0.74 -10.61 6.59
N LEU A 43 0.60 -10.72 5.28
CA LEU A 43 0.42 -11.97 4.52
C LEU A 43 1.73 -12.47 3.88
N MET A 44 2.83 -11.71 3.99
CA MET A 44 4.12 -12.09 3.40
C MET A 44 4.79 -13.24 4.15
N PRO A 45 5.60 -14.08 3.49
CA PRO A 45 6.31 -15.18 4.14
C PRO A 45 7.46 -14.70 5.03
N LYS A 46 8.16 -13.63 4.63
CA LYS A 46 9.29 -13.03 5.37
C LYS A 46 8.78 -11.92 6.30
N LYS A 47 8.06 -12.30 7.37
CA LYS A 47 7.33 -11.37 8.26
C LYS A 47 8.17 -10.17 8.73
N ILE A 48 9.31 -10.45 9.37
CA ILE A 48 10.22 -9.42 9.94
C ILE A 48 10.76 -8.46 8.87
N GLN A 49 11.09 -8.97 7.67
CA GLN A 49 11.56 -8.11 6.58
C GLN A 49 10.45 -7.13 6.16
N THR A 50 9.23 -7.64 5.96
CA THR A 50 8.06 -6.84 5.62
C THR A 50 7.69 -5.84 6.71
N GLU A 51 7.75 -6.25 7.98
CA GLU A 51 7.56 -5.35 9.14
C GLU A 51 8.52 -4.17 9.09
N ASN A 52 9.82 -4.43 8.90
CA ASN A 52 10.85 -3.40 8.83
C ASN A 52 10.63 -2.44 7.65
N GLN A 53 10.21 -2.96 6.50
CA GLN A 53 9.94 -2.17 5.30
C GLN A 53 8.80 -1.17 5.54
N PHE A 54 7.67 -1.63 6.06
CA PHE A 54 6.53 -0.76 6.36
C PHE A 54 6.77 0.14 7.57
N ALA A 55 7.37 -0.35 8.65
CA ALA A 55 7.67 0.45 9.84
C ALA A 55 8.61 1.63 9.50
N ARG A 56 9.56 1.44 8.57
CA ARG A 56 10.44 2.51 8.10
C ARG A 56 9.68 3.62 7.36
N LEU A 57 8.68 3.25 6.56
CA LEU A 57 7.87 4.21 5.81
C LEU A 57 6.86 4.91 6.74
N LEU A 58 6.19 4.15 7.61
CA LEU A 58 5.25 4.69 8.57
C LEU A 58 5.94 5.60 9.59
N GLY A 59 7.14 5.25 10.07
CA GLY A 59 7.91 6.06 11.02
C GLY A 59 8.54 7.32 10.44
N ALA A 60 8.47 7.55 9.12
CA ALA A 60 9.08 8.70 8.45
C ALA A 60 8.19 9.96 8.50
N THR A 61 7.61 10.25 9.65
CA THR A 61 6.67 11.37 9.87
C THR A 61 6.85 11.95 11.27
N PRO A 62 6.58 13.26 11.50
CA PRO A 62 6.58 13.83 12.85
C PRO A 62 5.40 13.37 13.71
N LEU A 63 4.39 12.71 13.13
CA LEU A 63 3.23 12.21 13.86
C LEU A 63 3.57 10.92 14.61
N GLN A 64 3.02 10.75 15.81
CA GLN A 64 3.14 9.49 16.53
C GLN A 64 2.25 8.42 15.90
N ILE A 65 2.82 7.27 15.55
CA ILE A 65 2.10 6.11 14.99
C ILE A 65 2.27 4.92 15.93
N GLU A 66 1.15 4.32 16.30
CA GLU A 66 1.07 3.04 16.98
C GLU A 66 0.80 1.95 15.95
N LEU A 67 1.74 1.00 15.78
CA LEU A 67 1.62 -0.08 14.82
C LEU A 67 1.23 -1.38 15.51
N SER A 68 0.10 -1.97 15.11
CA SER A 68 -0.36 -3.29 15.54
C SER A 68 -0.14 -4.32 14.43
N LEU A 69 0.49 -5.46 14.75
CA LEU A 69 0.70 -6.54 13.79
C LEU A 69 -0.46 -7.53 13.86
N ILE A 70 -1.09 -7.79 12.71
CA ILE A 70 -2.26 -8.64 12.58
C ILE A 70 -1.92 -9.83 11.68
N ARG A 71 -2.41 -11.01 12.05
CA ARG A 71 -2.33 -12.22 11.23
C ARG A 71 -3.72 -12.81 11.00
N MET A 72 -3.88 -13.57 9.93
CA MET A 72 -5.05 -14.44 9.75
C MET A 72 -5.12 -15.43 10.93
N THR A 73 -6.33 -15.74 11.39
CA THR A 73 -6.54 -16.48 12.63
C THR A 73 -6.04 -17.91 12.52
N GLU A 74 -6.41 -18.59 11.44
CA GLU A 74 -6.13 -20.01 11.21
C GLU A 74 -4.89 -20.28 10.34
N HIS A 75 -4.25 -19.23 9.83
CA HIS A 75 -3.10 -19.39 8.95
C HIS A 75 -1.80 -19.64 9.72
N GLU A 76 -1.27 -20.85 9.61
CA GLU A 76 0.04 -21.20 10.14
C GLU A 76 1.17 -20.69 9.23
N THR A 77 2.07 -19.88 9.80
CA THR A 77 3.24 -19.36 9.09
C THR A 77 4.38 -20.38 9.09
N LYS A 78 4.84 -20.79 7.90
CA LYS A 78 5.92 -21.80 7.74
C LYS A 78 7.34 -21.28 7.97
N ASN A 79 7.56 -19.97 7.83
CA ASN A 79 8.90 -19.36 7.68
C ASN A 79 9.29 -18.38 8.80
N THR A 80 8.48 -18.24 9.86
CA THR A 80 8.74 -17.30 10.96
C THR A 80 8.78 -18.06 12.28
N ALA A 81 9.70 -17.66 13.16
CA ALA A 81 9.82 -18.28 14.49
C ALA A 81 8.48 -18.16 15.23
N ALA A 82 8.00 -19.29 15.77
CA ALA A 82 6.73 -19.34 16.50
C ALA A 82 6.68 -18.33 17.67
N GLU A 83 7.83 -18.06 18.29
CA GLU A 83 7.98 -17.08 19.37
C GLU A 83 7.65 -15.65 18.91
N HIS A 84 8.18 -15.20 17.77
CA HIS A 84 7.89 -13.87 17.21
C HIS A 84 6.39 -13.70 16.91
N MET A 85 5.78 -14.74 16.33
CA MET A 85 4.36 -14.73 16.02
C MET A 85 3.49 -14.71 17.29
N ALA A 86 3.87 -15.45 18.34
CA ALA A 86 3.12 -15.51 19.59
C ALA A 86 3.24 -14.22 20.41
N GLU A 87 4.38 -13.55 20.37
CA GLU A 87 4.64 -12.34 21.17
C GLU A 87 4.03 -11.08 20.53
N PHE A 88 4.14 -10.93 19.21
CA PHE A 88 3.85 -9.65 18.55
C PHE A 88 2.60 -9.63 17.67
N TYR A 89 2.11 -10.78 17.19
CA TYR A 89 0.98 -10.84 16.28
C TYR A 89 -0.34 -11.18 16.97
N ARG A 90 -1.37 -10.42 16.62
CA ARG A 90 -2.74 -10.68 17.05
C ARG A 90 -3.53 -11.37 15.93
N PRO A 91 -4.21 -12.50 16.21
CA PRO A 91 -5.21 -13.06 15.29
C PRO A 91 -6.26 -12.02 14.92
N PHE A 92 -6.72 -12.02 13.67
CA PHE A 92 -7.77 -11.12 13.23
C PHE A 92 -9.05 -11.28 14.06
N ALA A 93 -9.45 -12.51 14.40
CA ALA A 93 -10.61 -12.75 15.27
C ALA A 93 -10.49 -12.04 16.63
N ASP A 94 -9.30 -12.01 17.22
CA ASP A 94 -9.05 -11.34 18.49
C ASP A 94 -9.12 -9.80 18.34
N VAL A 95 -8.67 -9.26 17.20
CA VAL A 95 -8.81 -7.83 16.89
C VAL A 95 -10.27 -7.45 16.71
N VAL A 96 -11.06 -8.26 16.00
CA VAL A 96 -12.51 -8.02 15.86
C VAL A 96 -13.21 -8.06 17.22
N ALA A 97 -12.84 -9.00 18.08
CA ALA A 97 -13.46 -9.16 19.40
C ALA A 97 -13.23 -7.97 20.35
N THR A 98 -12.16 -7.17 20.17
CA THR A 98 -11.97 -5.96 20.97
C THR A 98 -12.89 -4.81 20.55
N GLY A 99 -13.41 -4.84 19.32
CA GLY A 99 -14.14 -3.72 18.71
C GLY A 99 -13.28 -2.49 18.43
N GLU A 100 -11.95 -2.64 18.47
CA GLU A 100 -11.04 -1.51 18.24
C GLU A 100 -11.06 -1.03 16.79
N LYS A 101 -10.82 0.27 16.61
CA LYS A 101 -10.76 0.92 15.30
C LYS A 101 -9.38 1.48 15.01
N PHE A 102 -9.06 1.58 13.72
CA PHE A 102 -7.76 1.99 13.19
C PHE A 102 -7.91 3.18 12.24
N ASP A 103 -6.94 4.09 12.30
CA ASP A 103 -6.83 5.19 11.35
C ASP A 103 -6.35 4.70 9.98
N GLY A 104 -5.43 3.72 9.98
CA GLY A 104 -4.90 3.11 8.77
C GLY A 104 -4.77 1.60 8.92
N LEU A 105 -5.02 0.86 7.83
CA LEU A 105 -4.68 -0.57 7.74
C LEU A 105 -3.88 -0.82 6.47
N ILE A 106 -2.77 -1.56 6.58
CA ILE A 106 -2.04 -2.08 5.42
C ILE A 106 -2.33 -3.58 5.31
N ILE A 107 -2.74 -4.04 4.13
CA ILE A 107 -2.90 -5.45 3.79
C ILE A 107 -1.84 -5.80 2.75
N THR A 108 -0.85 -6.62 3.14
CA THR A 108 0.33 -6.85 2.30
C THR A 108 0.04 -7.81 1.13
N GLY A 109 1.02 -7.94 0.24
CA GLY A 109 1.04 -9.03 -0.75
C GLY A 109 1.14 -10.41 -0.11
N ALA A 110 0.95 -11.44 -0.94
CA ALA A 110 1.12 -12.84 -0.58
C ALA A 110 1.64 -13.62 -1.81
N PRO A 111 2.45 -14.68 -1.62
CA PRO A 111 3.08 -15.43 -2.71
C PRO A 111 2.14 -16.48 -3.35
N ILE A 112 0.89 -16.10 -3.60
CA ILE A 112 -0.19 -17.00 -4.03
C ILE A 112 -1.02 -16.44 -5.19
N GLU A 113 -0.49 -15.42 -5.88
CA GLU A 113 -1.21 -14.71 -6.95
C GLU A 113 -1.60 -15.59 -8.15
N HIS A 114 -0.99 -16.76 -8.33
CA HIS A 114 -1.33 -17.71 -9.39
C HIS A 114 -2.62 -18.49 -9.11
N LEU A 115 -3.08 -18.53 -7.85
CA LEU A 115 -4.34 -19.15 -7.47
C LEU A 115 -5.50 -18.24 -7.84
N ASP A 116 -6.63 -18.84 -8.21
CA ASP A 116 -7.90 -18.12 -8.22
C ASP A 116 -8.30 -17.78 -6.77
N PHE A 117 -9.04 -16.69 -6.58
CA PHE A 117 -9.32 -16.17 -5.23
C PHE A 117 -10.08 -17.19 -4.36
N ASP A 118 -11.01 -17.93 -4.94
CA ASP A 118 -11.80 -18.98 -4.29
C ASP A 118 -10.97 -20.24 -3.93
N GLN A 119 -9.76 -20.35 -4.45
CA GLN A 119 -8.81 -21.43 -4.11
C GLN A 119 -7.89 -21.06 -2.94
N VAL A 120 -7.96 -19.83 -2.44
CA VAL A 120 -7.13 -19.38 -1.32
C VAL A 120 -7.70 -19.87 0.00
N THR A 121 -6.89 -20.64 0.74
CA THR A 121 -7.31 -21.31 1.99
C THR A 121 -7.91 -20.39 3.06
N TYR A 122 -7.51 -19.11 3.09
CA TYR A 122 -8.00 -18.11 4.05
C TYR A 122 -8.90 -17.05 3.38
N TRP A 123 -9.45 -17.34 2.20
CA TRP A 123 -10.28 -16.39 1.43
C TRP A 123 -11.51 -15.93 2.22
N ASP A 124 -12.24 -16.84 2.84
CA ASP A 124 -13.45 -16.52 3.60
C ASP A 124 -13.17 -15.58 4.79
N GLU A 125 -12.04 -15.76 5.48
CA GLU A 125 -11.61 -14.84 6.55
C GLU A 125 -11.16 -13.50 5.96
N LEU A 126 -10.52 -13.49 4.78
CA LEU A 126 -10.11 -12.26 4.12
C LEU A 126 -11.30 -11.42 3.65
N GLN A 127 -12.39 -12.05 3.19
CA GLN A 127 -13.65 -11.35 2.90
C GLN A 127 -14.21 -10.68 4.15
N GLN A 128 -14.13 -11.33 5.32
CA GLN A 128 -14.53 -10.72 6.60
C GLN A 128 -13.64 -9.52 6.96
N VAL A 129 -12.32 -9.60 6.70
CA VAL A 129 -11.42 -8.44 6.85
C VAL A 129 -11.90 -7.28 5.99
N PHE A 130 -12.22 -7.51 4.71
CA PHE A 130 -12.64 -6.45 3.79
C PHE A 130 -13.99 -5.80 4.18
N GLU A 131 -14.94 -6.57 4.71
CA GLU A 131 -16.16 -5.98 5.27
C GLU A 131 -15.89 -5.20 6.55
N TRP A 132 -15.02 -5.73 7.42
CA TRP A 132 -14.62 -5.06 8.65
C TRP A 132 -13.94 -3.71 8.39
N THR A 133 -13.11 -3.60 7.34
CA THR A 133 -12.44 -2.33 7.01
C THR A 133 -13.41 -1.20 6.73
N LYS A 134 -14.61 -1.47 6.19
CA LYS A 134 -15.60 -0.44 5.87
C LYS A 134 -16.10 0.32 7.11
N THR A 135 -16.08 -0.33 8.28
CA THR A 135 -16.68 0.17 9.52
C THR A 135 -15.69 0.41 10.66
N HIS A 136 -14.49 -0.18 10.60
CA HIS A 136 -13.50 -0.13 11.67
C HIS A 136 -12.16 0.48 11.25
N VAL A 137 -11.99 0.79 9.96
CA VAL A 137 -10.78 1.43 9.44
C VAL A 137 -11.14 2.71 8.70
N HIS A 138 -10.43 3.80 9.02
CA HIS A 138 -10.65 5.07 8.35
C HIS A 138 -10.14 5.04 6.90
N SER A 139 -8.92 4.56 6.66
CA SER A 139 -8.40 4.28 5.31
C SER A 139 -7.57 2.98 5.22
N THR A 140 -7.75 2.23 4.14
CA THR A 140 -7.06 0.95 3.92
C THR A 140 -6.11 1.01 2.73
N PHE A 141 -4.95 0.38 2.84
CA PHE A 141 -3.93 0.30 1.80
C PHE A 141 -3.67 -1.17 1.46
N GLY A 142 -4.16 -1.62 0.30
CA GLY A 142 -3.88 -2.96 -0.24
C GLY A 142 -2.62 -2.96 -1.11
N VAL A 143 -1.70 -3.88 -0.84
CA VAL A 143 -0.40 -3.97 -1.53
C VAL A 143 -0.27 -5.28 -2.30
N CYS A 144 0.20 -5.20 -3.55
CA CYS A 144 0.34 -6.31 -4.48
C CYS A 144 -0.92 -7.20 -4.46
N TRP A 145 -0.78 -8.50 -4.21
CA TRP A 145 -1.90 -9.43 -4.13
C TRP A 145 -2.99 -9.02 -3.13
N GLY A 146 -2.64 -8.40 -1.99
CA GLY A 146 -3.62 -7.90 -1.03
C GLY A 146 -4.51 -6.81 -1.62
N GLY A 147 -3.93 -5.92 -2.45
CA GLY A 147 -4.68 -4.94 -3.23
C GLY A 147 -5.55 -5.60 -4.30
N MET A 148 -5.02 -6.59 -5.02
CA MET A 148 -5.77 -7.35 -6.04
C MET A 148 -6.97 -8.09 -5.46
N ALA A 149 -6.79 -8.73 -4.30
CA ALA A 149 -7.83 -9.42 -3.56
C ALA A 149 -8.95 -8.46 -3.11
N MET A 150 -8.56 -7.30 -2.57
CA MET A 150 -9.51 -6.32 -2.04
C MET A 150 -10.33 -5.67 -3.17
N ILE A 151 -9.68 -5.21 -4.24
CA ILE A 151 -10.40 -4.62 -5.39
C ILE A 151 -11.29 -5.65 -6.11
N TYR A 152 -10.88 -6.92 -6.16
CA TYR A 152 -11.73 -7.99 -6.69
C TYR A 152 -12.98 -8.19 -5.84
N TYR A 153 -12.82 -8.28 -4.52
CA TYR A 153 -13.95 -8.50 -3.62
C TYR A 153 -14.94 -7.33 -3.62
N LEU A 154 -14.43 -6.09 -3.59
CA LEU A 154 -15.27 -4.89 -3.48
C LEU A 154 -15.89 -4.45 -4.81
N HIS A 155 -15.19 -4.66 -5.93
CA HIS A 155 -15.57 -4.11 -7.24
C HIS A 155 -15.68 -5.15 -8.35
N GLY A 156 -15.34 -6.41 -8.09
CA GLY A 156 -15.35 -7.47 -9.11
C GLY A 156 -14.22 -7.36 -10.15
N VAL A 157 -13.24 -6.47 -9.96
CA VAL A 157 -12.11 -6.29 -10.89
C VAL A 157 -11.21 -7.51 -10.84
N LYS A 158 -11.08 -8.20 -11.98
CA LYS A 158 -10.33 -9.45 -12.06
C LYS A 158 -8.84 -9.21 -12.28
N LYS A 159 -8.05 -10.22 -11.93
CA LYS A 159 -6.64 -10.34 -12.33
C LYS A 159 -6.49 -11.35 -13.47
N HIS A 160 -5.46 -11.19 -14.28
CA HIS A 160 -5.08 -12.09 -15.36
C HIS A 160 -3.64 -12.56 -15.19
N LEU A 161 -3.33 -13.79 -15.61
CA LEU A 161 -1.97 -14.29 -15.62
C LEU A 161 -1.19 -13.67 -16.77
N LEU A 162 0.03 -13.25 -16.48
CA LEU A 162 1.02 -12.83 -17.47
C LEU A 162 1.71 -14.05 -18.07
N GLU A 163 2.10 -13.94 -19.34
CA GLU A 163 2.91 -14.98 -20.00
C GLU A 163 4.29 -15.14 -19.35
N ASN A 164 4.84 -14.04 -18.83
CA ASN A 164 6.13 -13.98 -18.15
C ASN A 164 6.01 -13.13 -16.89
N LYS A 165 6.82 -13.45 -15.87
CA LYS A 165 6.88 -12.64 -14.64
C LYS A 165 7.26 -11.20 -14.98
N ALA A 166 6.45 -10.23 -14.56
CA ALA A 166 6.85 -8.84 -14.52
C ALA A 166 7.83 -8.66 -13.34
N PHE A 167 9.09 -8.42 -13.64
CA PHE A 167 10.17 -8.46 -12.65
C PHE A 167 11.24 -7.39 -12.91
N GLY A 168 11.36 -6.42 -12.00
CA GLY A 168 12.32 -5.32 -12.12
C GLY A 168 11.82 -3.99 -11.59
N CYS A 169 12.49 -2.91 -11.98
CA CYS A 169 12.13 -1.52 -11.71
C CYS A 169 11.49 -0.89 -12.96
N ILE A 170 10.18 -0.95 -13.06
CA ILE A 170 9.45 -0.62 -14.30
C ILE A 170 9.00 0.84 -14.27
N ARG A 171 9.05 1.51 -15.44
CA ARG A 171 8.64 2.91 -15.58
C ARG A 171 7.13 3.05 -15.49
N HIS A 172 6.71 4.09 -14.78
CA HIS A 172 5.31 4.45 -14.56
C HIS A 172 5.13 5.96 -14.75
N THR A 173 3.95 6.35 -15.18
CA THR A 173 3.51 7.73 -15.36
C THR A 173 2.55 8.13 -14.25
N ASN A 174 2.70 9.36 -13.77
CA ASN A 174 1.73 10.00 -12.89
C ASN A 174 0.52 10.48 -13.71
N CYS A 175 -0.64 9.85 -13.49
CA CYS A 175 -1.88 10.15 -14.22
C CYS A 175 -2.76 11.19 -13.50
N ALA A 176 -2.47 11.49 -12.23
CA ALA A 176 -3.30 12.31 -11.36
C ALA A 176 -2.42 13.20 -10.46
N ALA A 177 -1.68 14.14 -11.06
CA ALA A 177 -0.73 14.98 -10.34
C ALA A 177 -1.37 15.84 -9.23
N SER A 178 -2.66 16.15 -9.34
CA SER A 178 -3.43 16.85 -8.30
C SER A 178 -3.93 15.95 -7.17
N SER A 179 -3.77 14.63 -7.28
CA SER A 179 -4.17 13.70 -6.22
C SER A 179 -3.40 13.99 -4.94
N PRO A 180 -4.07 14.03 -3.77
CA PRO A 180 -3.40 14.27 -2.50
C PRO A 180 -2.37 13.18 -2.16
N TYR A 181 -2.48 11.99 -2.76
CA TYR A 181 -1.52 10.90 -2.55
C TYR A 181 -0.24 11.05 -3.37
N LEU A 182 -0.29 11.79 -4.48
CA LEU A 182 0.82 11.96 -5.42
C LEU A 182 1.51 13.33 -5.35
N ARG A 183 1.24 14.12 -4.31
CA ARG A 183 1.93 15.39 -4.12
C ARG A 183 3.44 15.20 -4.01
N GLY A 184 4.18 15.96 -4.80
CA GLY A 184 5.64 15.88 -4.90
C GLY A 184 6.15 14.72 -5.77
N PHE A 185 5.28 13.90 -6.35
CA PHE A 185 5.71 12.89 -7.32
C PHE A 185 6.23 13.54 -8.59
N SER A 186 7.23 12.91 -9.18
CA SER A 186 7.65 13.19 -10.56
C SER A 186 6.60 12.66 -11.55
N ASP A 187 6.53 13.28 -12.73
CA ASP A 187 5.64 12.84 -13.81
C ASP A 187 5.97 11.43 -14.34
N ASP A 188 7.27 11.08 -14.30
CA ASP A 188 7.83 9.77 -14.63
C ASP A 188 8.65 9.26 -13.46
N LEU A 189 8.46 7.98 -13.13
CA LEU A 189 9.15 7.32 -12.04
C LEU A 189 9.36 5.84 -12.34
N VAL A 190 10.19 5.19 -11.54
CA VAL A 190 10.34 3.74 -11.56
C VAL A 190 9.83 3.15 -10.25
N MET A 191 9.20 1.99 -10.33
CA MET A 191 8.77 1.25 -9.15
C MET A 191 9.12 -0.23 -9.26
N PRO A 192 9.45 -0.90 -8.14
CA PRO A 192 9.66 -2.33 -8.13
C PRO A 192 8.38 -3.09 -8.47
N VAL A 193 8.48 -4.03 -9.38
CA VAL A 193 7.42 -4.95 -9.81
C VAL A 193 7.97 -6.37 -9.66
N SER A 194 7.19 -7.23 -9.00
CA SER A 194 7.48 -8.67 -8.90
C SER A 194 6.17 -9.43 -8.82
N ARG A 195 5.58 -9.73 -9.99
CA ARG A 195 4.28 -10.40 -10.08
C ARG A 195 4.11 -11.19 -11.37
N TRP A 196 3.26 -12.21 -11.32
CA TRP A 196 2.82 -13.07 -12.40
C TRP A 196 1.42 -12.72 -12.89
N THR A 197 0.77 -11.75 -12.26
CA THR A 197 -0.58 -11.33 -12.61
C THR A 197 -0.67 -9.85 -12.87
N GLU A 198 -1.64 -9.41 -13.65
CA GLU A 198 -2.01 -8.02 -13.89
C GLU A 198 -3.49 -7.78 -13.68
N MET A 199 -3.90 -6.52 -13.51
CA MET A 199 -5.30 -6.15 -13.27
C MET A 199 -6.02 -5.83 -14.58
N ASP A 200 -7.31 -6.18 -14.65
CA ASP A 200 -8.19 -5.78 -15.74
C ASP A 200 -8.39 -4.25 -15.74
N ARG A 201 -7.66 -3.57 -16.64
CA ARG A 201 -7.75 -2.12 -16.84
C ARG A 201 -9.19 -1.67 -17.13
N ALA A 202 -9.89 -2.36 -18.03
CA ALA A 202 -11.23 -1.95 -18.43
C ALA A 202 -12.21 -2.05 -17.25
N GLY A 203 -12.05 -3.08 -16.41
CA GLY A 203 -12.77 -3.22 -15.14
C GLY A 203 -12.55 -2.05 -14.18
N ILE A 204 -11.35 -1.45 -14.16
CA ILE A 204 -11.04 -0.27 -13.34
C ILE A 204 -11.63 0.99 -13.98
N GLU A 205 -11.37 1.25 -15.25
CA GLU A 205 -11.76 2.49 -15.95
C GLU A 205 -13.28 2.65 -16.10
N THR A 206 -14.02 1.54 -16.16
CA THR A 206 -15.49 1.56 -16.24
C THR A 206 -16.18 1.69 -14.89
N ASN A 207 -15.42 1.62 -13.78
CA ASN A 207 -15.94 1.78 -12.44
C ASN A 207 -15.83 3.24 -11.98
N GLY A 208 -16.97 3.92 -11.82
CA GLY A 208 -17.02 5.34 -11.48
C GLY A 208 -16.47 5.73 -10.09
N SER A 209 -16.17 4.76 -9.22
CA SER A 209 -15.57 5.01 -7.90
C SER A 209 -14.04 4.91 -7.89
N LEU A 210 -13.46 4.30 -8.93
CA LEU A 210 -12.04 4.00 -9.03
C LEU A 210 -11.32 5.01 -9.92
N GLU A 211 -10.15 5.44 -9.48
CA GLU A 211 -9.29 6.37 -10.22
C GLU A 211 -7.87 5.82 -10.31
N ILE A 212 -7.34 5.69 -11.54
CA ILE A 212 -5.95 5.27 -11.76
C ILE A 212 -5.04 6.48 -11.50
N LEU A 213 -4.18 6.36 -10.49
CA LEU A 213 -3.22 7.40 -10.09
C LEU A 213 -1.86 7.21 -10.75
N LEU A 214 -1.36 5.96 -10.81
CA LEU A 214 -0.11 5.60 -11.48
C LEU A 214 -0.35 4.46 -12.46
N ASP A 215 0.26 4.56 -13.63
CA ASP A 215 0.07 3.63 -14.74
C ASP A 215 1.38 3.31 -15.45
N SER A 216 1.48 2.13 -16.06
CA SER A 216 2.59 1.77 -16.94
C SER A 216 2.06 1.20 -18.25
N THR A 217 2.64 1.67 -19.37
CA THR A 217 2.38 1.05 -20.67
C THR A 217 2.91 -0.38 -20.77
N GLU A 218 3.82 -0.78 -19.88
CA GLU A 218 4.41 -2.13 -19.84
C GLU A 218 3.66 -3.08 -18.91
N THR A 219 3.12 -2.58 -17.79
CA THR A 219 2.54 -3.44 -16.73
C THR A 219 1.15 -3.03 -16.26
N GLY A 220 0.52 -2.05 -16.90
CA GLY A 220 -0.84 -1.63 -16.63
C GLY A 220 -0.99 -0.71 -15.42
N PRO A 221 -2.22 -0.59 -14.90
CA PRO A 221 -2.50 0.20 -13.69
C PRO A 221 -1.67 -0.29 -12.51
N ALA A 222 -1.13 0.65 -11.73
CA ALA A 222 -0.20 0.33 -10.64
C ALA A 222 -0.64 0.87 -9.29
N LEU A 223 -1.21 2.08 -9.25
CA LEU A 223 -1.82 2.66 -8.05
C LEU A 223 -3.22 3.14 -8.41
N VAL A 224 -4.22 2.66 -7.68
CA VAL A 224 -5.63 2.99 -7.87
C VAL A 224 -6.22 3.49 -6.56
N GLN A 225 -6.96 4.59 -6.64
CA GLN A 225 -7.75 5.14 -5.53
C GLN A 225 -9.19 4.66 -5.63
N ASP A 226 -9.75 4.27 -4.48
CA ASP A 226 -11.14 3.89 -4.31
C ASP A 226 -11.80 4.88 -3.35
N ASN A 227 -12.63 5.76 -3.93
CA ASN A 227 -13.31 6.80 -3.18
C ASN A 227 -14.45 6.26 -2.32
N GLU A 228 -15.09 5.17 -2.73
CA GLU A 228 -16.25 4.59 -2.04
C GLU A 228 -15.83 3.89 -0.74
N ASN A 229 -14.76 3.09 -0.81
CA ASN A 229 -14.29 2.30 0.34
C ASN A 229 -13.12 2.93 1.09
N ARG A 230 -12.74 4.18 0.76
CA ARG A 230 -11.61 4.92 1.36
C ARG A 230 -10.30 4.12 1.29
N ALA A 231 -10.06 3.49 0.15
CA ALA A 231 -8.95 2.56 -0.03
C ALA A 231 -7.97 3.01 -1.13
N LEU A 232 -6.72 2.57 -1.00
CA LEU A 232 -5.70 2.64 -2.03
C LEU A 232 -5.22 1.23 -2.36
N TYR A 233 -5.10 0.94 -3.64
CA TYR A 233 -4.59 -0.33 -4.15
C TYR A 233 -3.29 -0.04 -4.90
N ILE A 234 -2.16 -0.51 -4.38
CA ILE A 234 -0.92 -0.55 -5.14
C ILE A 234 -0.63 -1.99 -5.53
N PHE A 235 -0.52 -2.29 -6.82
CA PHE A 235 -0.30 -3.66 -7.29
C PHE A 235 1.17 -4.05 -7.37
N ASN A 236 2.05 -3.11 -7.03
CA ASN A 236 3.51 -3.18 -7.11
C ASN A 236 4.12 -2.82 -5.74
N HIS A 237 5.45 -2.72 -5.63
CA HIS A 237 6.15 -2.76 -4.34
C HIS A 237 7.04 -1.53 -4.05
N PHE A 238 6.47 -0.42 -3.59
CA PHE A 238 7.28 0.73 -3.16
C PHE A 238 8.04 0.49 -1.84
N GLU A 239 7.59 -0.43 -1.02
CA GLU A 239 8.17 -0.77 0.28
C GLU A 239 9.48 -1.55 0.18
N TYR A 240 9.78 -2.14 -0.97
CA TYR A 240 10.96 -2.98 -1.16
C TYR A 240 12.26 -2.24 -0.86
N ASP A 241 13.16 -2.95 -0.16
CA ASP A 241 14.53 -2.50 0.06
C ASP A 241 15.35 -2.64 -1.23
N SER A 242 16.49 -1.95 -1.29
CA SER A 242 17.39 -2.01 -2.46
C SER A 242 17.80 -3.43 -2.84
N GLY A 243 17.78 -4.39 -1.91
CA GLY A 243 18.20 -5.78 -2.13
C GLY A 243 17.08 -6.78 -2.37
N THR A 244 15.80 -6.40 -2.23
CA THR A 244 14.70 -7.38 -2.21
C THR A 244 14.54 -8.13 -3.52
N LEU A 245 14.57 -7.44 -4.67
CA LEU A 245 14.53 -8.11 -5.99
C LEU A 245 15.79 -8.96 -6.24
N LYS A 246 16.93 -8.59 -5.65
CA LYS A 246 18.17 -9.39 -5.73
C LYS A 246 18.00 -10.72 -4.99
N GLU A 247 17.46 -10.68 -3.77
CA GLU A 247 17.21 -11.89 -2.99
C GLU A 247 16.25 -12.85 -3.73
N GLU A 248 15.22 -12.32 -4.40
CA GLU A 248 14.32 -13.12 -5.23
C GLU A 248 15.03 -13.72 -6.44
N TYR A 249 15.81 -12.91 -7.17
CA TYR A 249 16.57 -13.36 -8.33
C TYR A 249 17.59 -14.45 -7.96
N ASP A 250 18.42 -14.20 -6.95
CA ASP A 250 19.45 -15.14 -6.50
C ASP A 250 18.85 -16.47 -6.03
N ARG A 251 17.70 -16.42 -5.32
CA ARG A 251 16.95 -17.62 -4.92
C ARG A 251 16.48 -18.41 -6.14
N ASP A 252 15.78 -17.76 -7.07
CA ASP A 252 15.17 -18.45 -8.22
C ASP A 252 16.25 -19.03 -9.15
N VAL A 253 17.41 -18.35 -9.30
CA VAL A 253 18.60 -18.88 -9.98
C VAL A 253 19.15 -20.12 -9.26
N ALA A 254 19.30 -20.07 -7.93
CA ALA A 254 19.80 -21.20 -7.15
C ALA A 254 18.86 -22.42 -7.19
N GLU A 255 17.55 -22.19 -7.32
CA GLU A 255 16.53 -23.22 -7.48
C GLU A 255 16.40 -23.72 -8.93
N GLY A 256 17.14 -23.14 -9.88
CA GLY A 256 17.09 -23.51 -11.30
C GLY A 256 15.78 -23.13 -11.99
N LYS A 257 15.02 -22.18 -11.42
CA LYS A 257 13.78 -21.67 -12.01
C LYS A 257 14.12 -20.72 -13.17
N PRO A 258 13.37 -20.76 -14.28
CA PRO A 258 13.49 -19.75 -15.31
C PRO A 258 13.18 -18.36 -14.74
N ILE A 259 14.17 -17.47 -14.73
CA ILE A 259 14.00 -16.08 -14.32
C ILE A 259 14.91 -15.16 -15.12
N ASN A 260 14.37 -13.99 -15.48
CA ASN A 260 15.13 -12.94 -16.13
C ASN A 260 15.86 -12.09 -15.08
N VAL A 261 16.97 -11.48 -15.47
CA VAL A 261 17.58 -10.40 -14.67
C VAL A 261 16.51 -9.31 -14.48
N PRO A 262 16.28 -8.82 -13.25
CA PRO A 262 15.29 -7.79 -13.01
C PRO A 262 15.63 -6.51 -13.80
N VAL A 263 14.69 -6.08 -14.62
CA VAL A 263 14.87 -4.97 -15.57
C VAL A 263 15.16 -3.66 -14.82
N ASN A 264 16.07 -2.82 -15.33
CA ASN A 264 16.38 -1.48 -14.79
C ASN A 264 16.76 -1.44 -13.30
N TYR A 265 17.25 -2.55 -12.74
CA TYR A 265 17.54 -2.69 -11.31
C TYR A 265 19.05 -2.66 -11.01
N TYR A 266 19.84 -3.39 -11.79
CA TYR A 266 21.30 -3.40 -11.70
C TYR A 266 21.92 -2.42 -12.68
N PRO A 267 23.02 -1.73 -12.30
CA PRO A 267 23.87 -1.06 -13.28
C PRO A 267 24.33 -2.03 -14.37
N ASP A 268 24.14 -1.64 -15.64
CA ASP A 268 24.49 -2.40 -16.84
C ASP A 268 23.85 -3.80 -16.92
N ASP A 269 22.68 -3.98 -16.28
CA ASP A 269 21.96 -5.26 -16.18
C ASP A 269 22.83 -6.41 -15.63
N ASN A 270 23.84 -6.09 -14.79
CA ASN A 270 24.78 -7.05 -14.24
C ASN A 270 24.48 -7.38 -12.76
N PRO A 271 24.01 -8.60 -12.42
CA PRO A 271 23.69 -9.00 -11.05
C PRO A 271 24.86 -9.01 -10.04
N ALA A 272 26.10 -8.87 -10.53
CA ALA A 272 27.29 -8.70 -9.69
C ALA A 272 27.42 -7.26 -9.15
N ASN A 273 26.80 -6.29 -9.81
CA ASN A 273 26.79 -4.90 -9.37
C ASN A 273 25.76 -4.69 -8.24
N PRO A 274 26.02 -3.77 -7.29
CA PRO A 274 25.03 -3.42 -6.29
C PRO A 274 23.83 -2.70 -6.95
N PRO A 275 22.58 -3.11 -6.63
CA PRO A 275 21.39 -2.50 -7.21
C PRO A 275 21.19 -1.05 -6.75
N GLN A 276 20.61 -0.23 -7.63
CA GLN A 276 20.34 1.18 -7.36
C GLN A 276 18.88 1.39 -6.96
N ASN A 277 18.66 1.94 -5.76
CA ASN A 277 17.31 2.29 -5.34
C ASN A 277 16.90 3.65 -5.93
N ARG A 278 16.01 3.60 -6.91
CA ARG A 278 15.47 4.75 -7.65
C ARG A 278 14.02 5.09 -7.29
N TRP A 279 13.44 4.39 -6.32
CA TRP A 279 12.02 4.50 -5.94
C TRP A 279 11.78 4.98 -4.50
N ARG A 280 12.83 4.99 -3.65
CA ARG A 280 12.73 5.34 -2.23
C ARG A 280 12.08 6.70 -1.98
N SER A 281 12.41 7.71 -2.79
CA SER A 281 11.79 9.04 -2.69
C SER A 281 10.27 8.97 -2.84
N HIS A 282 9.80 8.27 -3.88
CA HIS A 282 8.38 8.13 -4.18
C HIS A 282 7.68 7.25 -3.14
N ALA A 283 8.36 6.23 -2.60
CA ALA A 283 7.85 5.46 -1.47
C ALA A 283 7.60 6.35 -0.23
N HIS A 284 8.58 7.15 0.19
CA HIS A 284 8.41 8.05 1.32
C HIS A 284 7.32 9.11 1.07
N LEU A 285 7.23 9.64 -0.15
CA LEU A 285 6.18 10.57 -0.52
C LEU A 285 4.79 9.92 -0.44
N LEU A 286 4.59 8.73 -1.01
CA LEU A 286 3.28 8.07 -1.04
C LEU A 286 2.75 7.79 0.37
N TYR A 287 3.54 7.12 1.20
CA TYR A 287 3.11 6.76 2.55
C TYR A 287 3.01 7.99 3.45
N GLY A 288 3.91 8.96 3.31
CA GLY A 288 3.81 10.23 4.03
C GLY A 288 2.56 11.03 3.65
N ASN A 289 2.22 11.07 2.36
CA ASN A 289 1.00 11.70 1.86
C ASN A 289 -0.25 10.98 2.38
N TRP A 290 -0.27 9.64 2.34
CA TRP A 290 -1.38 8.84 2.86
C TRP A 290 -1.60 9.06 4.35
N ILE A 291 -0.53 9.03 5.17
CA ILE A 291 -0.61 9.34 6.60
C ILE A 291 -1.13 10.77 6.83
N ASN A 292 -0.67 11.74 6.05
CA ASN A 292 -1.15 13.10 6.16
C ASN A 292 -2.64 13.23 5.80
N GLU A 293 -3.11 12.53 4.77
CA GLU A 293 -4.54 12.53 4.43
C GLU A 293 -5.38 11.87 5.53
N ILE A 294 -4.93 10.74 6.09
CA ILE A 294 -5.56 10.12 7.26
C ILE A 294 -5.63 11.13 8.42
N TYR A 295 -4.51 11.75 8.78
CA TYR A 295 -4.44 12.71 9.89
C TYR A 295 -5.43 13.87 9.74
N GLN A 296 -5.67 14.33 8.51
CA GLN A 296 -6.53 15.49 8.25
C GLN A 296 -8.01 15.15 8.16
N SER A 297 -8.36 13.88 7.97
CA SER A 297 -9.73 13.44 7.68
C SER A 297 -10.29 12.48 8.72
N THR A 298 -9.43 11.79 9.50
CA THR A 298 -9.86 10.88 10.56
C THR A 298 -10.53 11.66 11.70
N PRO A 299 -11.61 11.15 12.31
CA PRO A 299 -12.19 11.77 13.49
C PRO A 299 -11.23 11.70 14.68
N TYR A 300 -11.32 12.70 15.55
CA TYR A 300 -10.55 12.72 16.78
C TYR A 300 -10.93 11.55 17.71
N ASN A 301 -12.24 11.29 17.88
CA ASN A 301 -12.70 10.11 18.60
C ASN A 301 -12.68 8.89 17.67
N LEU A 302 -11.82 7.91 17.99
CA LEU A 302 -11.68 6.69 17.20
C LEU A 302 -13.00 5.94 16.98
N ASN A 303 -13.94 6.01 17.94
CA ASN A 303 -15.21 5.31 17.84
C ASN A 303 -16.10 5.84 16.70
N ASP A 304 -15.83 7.05 16.21
CA ASP A 304 -16.59 7.68 15.13
C ASP A 304 -16.14 7.21 13.74
N ILE A 305 -15.06 6.43 13.64
CA ILE A 305 -14.60 5.85 12.36
C ILE A 305 -15.68 4.92 11.80
N GLY A 306 -16.02 5.06 10.52
CA GLY A 306 -16.97 4.19 9.83
C GLY A 306 -18.45 4.39 10.21
N LEU A 307 -18.77 5.49 10.91
CA LEU A 307 -20.14 5.98 11.11
C LEU A 307 -20.66 6.82 9.93
#